data_AF-V9LIS0-F1
#
_entry.id   AF-V9LIS0-F1
#
_cell.length_a   1.000
_cell.length_b   1.000
_cell.length_c   1.000
_cell.angle_alpha   90.00
_cell.angle_beta   90.00
_cell.angle_gamma   90.00
#
_symmetry.space_group_name_H-M   'P 1'
#
loop_
_entity.id
_entity.type
_entity.pdbx_description
1 polymer ?
#
loop_
_entity_poly.entity_id
_entity_poly.type
_entity_poly.pdbx_seq_one_letter_code
_entity_poly.pdbx_strand_id
1 'polypeptide(L)'
;ALPISVGCVFASLADANERGSSRRHSVRRLEAFSWANCRNAEPVVIKSLSIKPDPVSIPGFLRASVFASVGVSLQAPLTIHLTLEKEVAGIWVTIPCIEELGSCTYENICQQLDALIPPGQNCPEPLFTYGIPCHCPFKKGDYNLPDSS
;
A
#
# COMPACT_ATOMS: atom_id res chain seq x y z
N ALA A 1 11.16 10.61 21.48
CA ALA A 1 10.58 9.49 20.72
C ALA A 1 11.09 9.62 19.29
N LEU A 2 11.80 8.63 18.77
CA LEU A 2 12.32 8.65 17.40
C LEU A 2 11.15 8.39 16.43
N PRO A 3 10.89 9.26 15.45
CA PRO A 3 9.90 8.97 14.43
C PRO A 3 10.42 7.80 13.60
N ILE A 4 9.78 6.64 13.74
CA ILE A 4 10.09 5.49 12.91
C ILE A 4 9.45 5.77 11.54
N SER A 5 10.23 6.35 10.63
CA SER A 5 9.88 6.44 9.22
C SER A 5 9.84 5.02 8.65
N VAL A 6 8.63 4.45 8.56
CA VAL A 6 8.41 3.14 7.95
C VAL A 6 8.59 3.29 6.44
N GLY A 7 9.29 2.32 5.86
CA GLY A 7 9.78 2.32 4.49
C GLY A 7 8.80 2.75 3.43
N CYS A 8 9.31 3.52 2.48
CA CYS A 8 8.59 3.85 1.26
C CYS A 8 8.58 2.62 0.34
N VAL A 9 7.44 2.38 -0.30
CA VAL A 9 7.27 1.38 -1.36
C VAL A 9 6.94 2.18 -2.60
N PHE A 10 7.85 2.17 -3.57
CA PHE A 10 7.49 2.70 -4.87
C PHE A 10 6.57 1.69 -5.55
N ALA A 11 5.39 2.11 -5.98
CA ALA A 11 4.55 1.38 -6.90
C ALA A 11 4.42 2.25 -8.15
N SER A 12 5.00 1.81 -9.27
CA SER A 12 4.81 2.51 -10.54
C SER A 12 3.59 1.95 -11.25
N LEU A 13 2.69 2.84 -11.65
CA LEU A 13 1.60 2.58 -12.58
C LEU A 13 1.67 3.68 -13.64
N ALA A 14 2.38 3.44 -14.75
CA ALA A 14 2.38 4.37 -15.86
C ALA A 14 1.08 4.24 -16.68
N ASP A 15 0.49 5.37 -17.08
CA ASP A 15 -0.70 5.38 -17.96
C ASP A 15 -0.28 5.02 -19.41
N ALA A 16 -0.91 4.01 -20.01
CA ALA A 16 -0.82 3.84 -21.46
C ALA A 16 -1.54 5.00 -22.18
N ASN A 17 -0.80 5.73 -23.01
CA ASN A 17 -1.29 6.89 -23.77
C ASN A 17 -2.28 6.47 -24.88
N GLU A 18 -3.58 6.72 -24.72
CA GLU A 18 -4.56 6.51 -25.79
C GLU A 18 -4.77 7.77 -26.63
N ARG A 19 -4.16 7.84 -27.81
CA ARG A 19 -4.63 8.68 -28.92
C ARG A 19 -5.82 7.99 -29.58
N GLY A 20 -7.05 8.45 -29.37
CA GLY A 20 -8.18 8.01 -30.21
C GLY A 20 -9.56 8.28 -29.65
N SER A 21 -10.26 9.23 -30.28
CA SER A 21 -11.68 9.55 -30.13
C SER A 21 -12.64 8.37 -30.31
N SER A 22 -13.42 7.99 -29.27
CA SER A 22 -14.85 7.63 -29.36
C SER A 22 -15.44 7.25 -27.99
N ARG A 23 -16.67 7.68 -27.70
CA ARG A 23 -17.40 7.39 -26.43
C ARG A 23 -17.71 5.88 -26.29
N ARG A 24 -16.82 5.16 -25.61
CA ARG A 24 -17.05 3.88 -24.91
C ARG A 24 -16.35 3.99 -23.56
N HIS A 25 -16.86 3.37 -22.49
CA HIS A 25 -16.15 3.29 -21.21
C HIS A 25 -14.75 2.72 -21.46
N SER A 26 -13.73 3.58 -21.47
CA SER A 26 -12.37 3.22 -21.83
C SER A 26 -11.75 2.44 -20.68
N VAL A 27 -11.49 1.16 -20.87
CA VAL A 27 -10.67 0.36 -19.94
C VAL A 27 -9.25 0.91 -20.03
N ARG A 28 -8.78 1.57 -18.97
CA ARG A 28 -7.38 2.03 -18.89
C ARG A 28 -6.52 0.85 -18.45
N ARG A 29 -5.49 0.55 -19.24
CA ARG A 29 -4.46 -0.44 -18.91
C ARG A 29 -3.22 0.32 -18.45
N LEU A 30 -2.83 0.13 -17.19
CA LEU A 30 -1.59 0.69 -16.64
C LEU A 30 -0.40 -0.17 -17.09
N GLU A 31 0.84 0.30 -17.01
CA GLU A 31 2.00 -0.57 -17.24
C GLU A 31 2.19 -1.60 -16.10
N ALA A 32 3.16 -2.50 -16.30
CA ALA A 32 3.42 -3.59 -15.38
C ALA A 32 3.77 -3.10 -13.97
N PHE A 33 3.15 -3.70 -12.96
CA PHE A 33 3.38 -3.36 -11.57
C PHE A 33 4.82 -3.68 -11.15
N SER A 34 5.51 -2.67 -10.63
CA SER A 34 6.87 -2.81 -10.09
C SER A 34 6.97 -2.18 -8.70
N TRP A 35 7.77 -2.79 -7.83
CA TRP A 35 8.04 -2.24 -6.50
C TRP A 35 9.46 -2.56 -6.03
N ALA A 36 9.94 -1.76 -5.06
CA ALA A 36 11.20 -1.97 -4.36
C ALA A 36 11.13 -1.37 -2.95
N ASN A 37 11.91 -1.92 -2.02
CA ASN A 37 12.19 -1.27 -0.74
C ASN A 37 13.12 -0.08 -0.97
N CYS A 38 12.88 1.04 -0.29
CA CYS A 38 13.74 2.22 -0.46
C CYS A 38 15.12 2.07 0.19
N ARG A 39 15.23 1.37 1.32
CA ARG A 39 16.50 1.14 2.02
C ARG A 39 16.57 -0.26 2.63
N ASN A 40 17.78 -0.84 2.62
CA ASN A 40 18.04 -2.19 3.11
C ASN A 40 17.99 -2.34 4.65
N ALA A 41 17.91 -1.24 5.40
CA ALA A 41 18.02 -1.23 6.87
C ALA A 41 16.78 -0.65 7.56
N GLU A 42 15.60 -0.81 6.96
CA GLU A 42 14.35 -0.33 7.53
C GLU A 42 13.74 -1.34 8.51
N PRO A 43 13.04 -0.87 9.56
CA PRO A 43 12.40 -1.75 10.54
C PRO A 43 11.28 -2.61 9.95
N VAL A 44 10.83 -2.28 8.73
CA VAL A 44 9.89 -3.08 7.94
C VAL A 44 10.52 -3.28 6.57
N VAL A 45 10.61 -4.53 6.12
CA VAL A 45 11.15 -4.91 4.81
C VAL A 45 10.10 -5.73 4.09
N ILE A 46 9.70 -5.30 2.89
CA ILE A 46 8.83 -6.09 2.02
C ILE A 46 9.68 -7.13 1.30
N LYS A 47 9.35 -8.40 1.51
CA LYS A 47 10.00 -9.55 0.86
C LYS A 47 9.33 -9.89 -0.47
N SER A 48 8.01 -9.79 -0.54
CA SER A 48 7.25 -9.91 -1.79
C SER A 48 6.02 -9.03 -1.78
N LEU A 49 5.65 -8.51 -2.95
CA LEU A 49 4.41 -7.78 -3.19
C LEU A 49 3.97 -8.06 -4.63
N SER A 50 2.69 -8.36 -4.82
CA SER A 50 2.11 -8.63 -6.14
C SER A 50 0.71 -8.07 -6.20
N ILE A 51 0.34 -7.52 -7.36
CA ILE A 51 -1.00 -7.04 -7.68
C ILE A 51 -1.43 -7.71 -8.98
N LYS A 52 -2.65 -8.23 -9.03
CA LYS A 52 -3.25 -8.87 -10.20
C LYS A 52 -4.64 -8.30 -10.50
N PRO A 53 -5.06 -8.25 -11.78
CA PRO A 53 -4.24 -8.56 -12.96
C PRO A 53 -3.13 -7.52 -13.14
N ASP A 54 -2.03 -7.98 -13.73
CA ASP A 54 -0.93 -7.12 -14.14
C ASP A 54 -0.79 -7.25 -15.67
N PRO A 55 -1.00 -6.19 -16.46
CA PRO A 55 -1.29 -4.81 -16.05
C PRO A 55 -2.67 -4.59 -15.40
N VAL A 56 -2.70 -3.67 -14.43
CA VAL A 56 -3.92 -3.30 -13.69
C VAL A 56 -4.96 -2.70 -14.63
N SER A 57 -6.19 -3.21 -14.51
CA SER A 57 -7.35 -2.78 -15.31
C SER A 57 -8.43 -2.21 -14.39
N ILE A 58 -8.83 -0.96 -14.65
CA ILE A 58 -9.85 -0.24 -13.86
C ILE A 58 -11.00 0.18 -14.78
N PRO A 59 -12.28 -0.02 -14.39
CA PRO A 59 -12.73 -0.68 -13.16
C PRO A 59 -12.54 -2.20 -13.20
N GLY A 60 -12.36 -2.83 -12.04
CA GLY A 60 -12.18 -4.28 -11.93
C GLY A 60 -11.78 -4.73 -10.52
N PHE A 61 -11.86 -6.03 -10.25
CA PHE A 61 -11.35 -6.61 -9.01
C PHE A 61 -9.83 -6.75 -9.08
N LEU A 62 -9.15 -6.28 -8.04
CA LEU A 62 -7.73 -6.44 -7.86
C LEU A 62 -7.48 -7.47 -6.76
N ARG A 63 -6.49 -8.33 -6.97
CA ARG A 63 -5.94 -9.21 -5.93
C ARG A 63 -4.55 -8.76 -5.58
N ALA A 64 -4.29 -8.64 -4.28
CA ALA A 64 -2.98 -8.27 -3.78
C ALA A 64 -2.45 -9.38 -2.87
N SER A 65 -1.14 -9.61 -2.92
CA SER A 65 -0.44 -10.44 -1.95
C SER A 65 0.81 -9.71 -1.48
N VAL A 66 1.13 -9.85 -0.19
CA VAL A 66 2.27 -9.20 0.43
C VAL A 66 2.90 -10.11 1.49
N PHE A 67 4.23 -10.19 1.46
CA PHE A 67 5.01 -10.76 2.53
C PHE A 67 5.99 -9.71 3.05
N ALA A 68 5.88 -9.34 4.32
CA ALA A 68 6.73 -8.37 4.97
C ALA A 68 7.37 -8.92 6.25
N SER A 69 8.57 -8.44 6.54
CA SER A 69 9.29 -8.67 7.79
C SER A 69 9.34 -7.39 8.60
N VAL A 70 8.91 -7.48 9.84
CA VAL A 70 8.95 -6.39 10.82
C VAL A 70 10.00 -6.73 11.86
N GLY A 71 11.09 -5.96 11.89
CA GLY A 71 12.27 -6.18 12.74
C GLY A 71 12.13 -5.67 14.18
N VAL A 72 11.20 -4.76 14.44
CA VAL A 72 10.93 -4.13 15.74
C VAL A 72 9.43 -4.05 15.99
N SER A 73 8.98 -4.01 17.24
CA SER A 73 7.56 -3.79 17.50
C SER A 73 7.16 -2.36 17.13
N LEU A 74 6.17 -2.22 16.26
CA LEU A 74 5.59 -0.94 15.87
C LEU A 74 4.42 -0.63 16.82
N GLN A 75 4.54 0.46 17.57
CA GLN A 75 3.60 0.84 18.62
C GLN A 75 3.10 2.26 18.39
N ALA A 76 1.98 2.63 19.03
CA ALA A 76 1.47 3.99 18.96
C ALA A 76 2.41 4.98 19.68
N PRO A 77 2.51 6.24 19.21
CA PRO A 77 1.97 6.73 17.94
C PRO A 77 2.84 6.27 16.75
N LEU A 78 2.19 5.75 15.71
CA LEU A 78 2.85 5.29 14.49
C LEU A 78 2.44 6.17 13.30
N THR A 79 3.41 6.81 12.64
CA THR A 79 3.16 7.71 11.50
C THR A 79 3.62 7.06 10.21
N ILE A 80 2.80 7.13 9.16
CA ILE A 80 3.13 6.64 7.82
C ILE A 80 3.24 7.83 6.88
N HIS A 81 4.37 7.94 6.17
CA HIS A 81 4.55 8.91 5.08
C HIS A 81 4.40 8.17 3.75
N LEU A 82 3.32 8.48 3.02
CA LEU A 82 3.07 7.95 1.69
C LEU A 82 3.43 9.03 0.66
N THR A 83 4.25 8.65 -0.33
CA THR A 83 4.55 9.49 -1.49
C THR A 83 4.08 8.75 -2.72
N LEU A 84 3.13 9.33 -3.44
CA LEU A 84 2.62 8.81 -4.71
C LEU A 84 3.10 9.70 -5.84
N GLU A 85 3.77 9.11 -6.83
CA GLU A 85 4.27 9.82 -8.00
C GLU A 85 3.73 9.18 -9.27
N LYS A 86 3.52 10.01 -10.29
CA LYS A 86 3.09 9.60 -11.62
C LYS A 86 4.11 10.05 -12.64
N GLU A 87 4.59 9.13 -13.46
CA GLU A 87 5.39 9.50 -14.61
C GLU A 87 4.50 10.08 -15.72
N VAL A 88 4.79 11.31 -16.14
CA VAL A 88 4.13 12.00 -17.24
C VAL A 88 5.19 12.55 -18.16
N ALA A 89 5.26 12.03 -19.38
CA ALA A 89 6.22 12.46 -20.41
C ALA A 89 7.70 12.44 -19.93
N GLY A 90 8.09 11.43 -19.15
CA GLY A 90 9.46 11.26 -18.64
C GLY A 90 9.79 12.06 -17.38
N ILE A 91 8.80 12.73 -16.77
CA ILE A 91 8.95 13.46 -15.50
C ILE A 91 8.07 12.81 -14.45
N TRP A 92 8.62 12.56 -13.27
CA TRP A 92 7.88 12.10 -12.09
C TRP A 92 7.19 13.29 -11.42
N VAL A 93 5.86 13.27 -11.42
CA VAL A 93 5.01 14.28 -10.80
C VAL A 93 4.43 13.72 -9.52
N THR A 94 4.76 14.34 -8.39
CA THR A 94 4.17 14.01 -7.09
C THR A 94 2.68 14.35 -7.07
N ILE A 95 1.85 13.38 -6.73
CA ILE A 95 0.40 13.55 -6.59
C ILE A 95 0.13 14.09 -5.18
N PRO A 96 -0.49 15.27 -5.02
CA PRO A 96 -0.77 15.84 -3.70
C PRO A 96 -1.78 14.99 -2.94
N CYS A 97 -1.77 15.07 -1.61
CA CYS A 97 -2.80 14.46 -0.78
C CYS A 97 -4.12 15.24 -0.92
N ILE A 98 -5.18 14.57 -1.39
CA ILE A 98 -6.54 15.09 -1.49
C ILE A 98 -7.47 14.02 -0.96
N GLU A 99 -8.26 14.31 0.07
CA GLU A 99 -9.22 13.36 0.65
C GLU A 99 -8.58 12.00 0.99
N GLU A 100 -7.40 12.02 1.62
CA GLU A 100 -6.62 10.83 1.99
C GLU A 100 -6.10 9.99 0.80
N LEU A 101 -6.11 10.54 -0.41
CA LEU A 101 -5.56 9.93 -1.61
C LEU A 101 -4.37 10.75 -2.14
N GLY A 102 -3.27 10.08 -2.48
CA GLY A 102 -2.05 10.71 -3.00
C GLY A 102 -0.90 10.65 -2.00
N SER A 103 -0.04 11.68 -2.01
CA SER A 103 1.12 11.77 -1.12
C SER A 103 0.71 12.27 0.27
N CYS A 104 0.09 11.40 1.06
CA CYS A 104 -0.47 11.71 2.38
C CYS A 104 0.47 11.31 3.52
N THR A 105 0.40 12.05 4.64
CA THR A 105 0.97 11.61 5.91
C THR A 105 -0.17 11.18 6.83
N TYR A 106 -0.18 9.91 7.22
CA TYR A 106 -1.15 9.36 8.15
C TYR A 106 -0.54 9.39 9.55
N GLU A 107 -0.93 10.40 10.33
CA GLU A 107 -0.50 10.53 11.72
C GLU A 107 -1.24 9.55 12.62
N ASN A 108 -0.49 8.86 13.48
CA ASN A 108 -1.00 7.91 14.46
C ASN A 108 -1.99 6.89 13.85
N ILE A 109 -1.53 6.13 12.85
CA ILE A 109 -2.33 5.11 12.17
C ILE A 109 -2.95 4.10 13.14
N CYS A 110 -2.34 3.86 14.31
CA CYS A 110 -2.91 3.04 15.37
C CYS A 110 -4.29 3.55 15.83
N GLN A 111 -4.42 4.87 16.05
CA GLN A 111 -5.69 5.48 16.45
C GLN A 111 -6.71 5.45 15.32
N GLN A 112 -6.26 5.60 14.07
CA GLN A 112 -7.15 5.51 12.90
C GLN A 112 -7.69 4.09 12.72
N LEU A 113 -6.84 3.07 12.91
CA LEU A 113 -7.24 1.66 12.89
C LEU A 113 -8.26 1.36 13.99
N ASP A 114 -8.07 1.85 15.21
CA ASP A 114 -9.02 1.67 16.31
C ASP A 114 -10.37 2.37 16.07
N ALA A 115 -10.38 3.46 15.29
CA ALA A 115 -11.60 4.15 14.89
C ALA A 115 -12.37 3.41 13.78
N LEU A 116 -11.66 2.82 12.82
CA LEU A 116 -12.24 2.04 11.71
C LEU A 116 -12.65 0.63 12.13
N ILE A 117 -11.90 0.03 13.04
CA ILE A 117 -12.09 -1.33 13.55
C ILE A 117 -12.11 -1.20 15.08
N PRO A 118 -13.28 -1.18 15.73
CA PRO A 118 -13.31 -1.04 17.18
C PRO A 118 -12.59 -2.21 17.90
N PRO A 119 -11.76 -1.93 18.92
CA PRO A 119 -11.08 -2.97 19.68
C PRO A 119 -12.05 -4.02 20.25
N GLY A 120 -11.63 -5.29 20.23
CA GLY A 120 -12.45 -6.42 20.67
C GLY A 120 -13.29 -7.06 19.57
N GLN A 121 -13.32 -6.47 18.37
CA GLN A 121 -13.83 -7.13 17.18
C GLN A 121 -12.74 -7.95 16.48
N ASN A 122 -13.15 -8.96 15.72
CA ASN A 122 -12.23 -9.67 14.84
C ASN A 122 -11.74 -8.72 13.74
N CYS A 123 -10.48 -8.87 13.32
CA CYS A 123 -9.99 -8.17 12.15
C CYS A 123 -10.84 -8.49 10.92
N PRO A 124 -10.98 -7.56 9.96
CA PRO A 124 -11.69 -7.86 8.73
C PRO A 124 -10.97 -8.96 7.95
N GLU A 125 -11.74 -9.78 7.22
CA GLU A 125 -11.14 -10.65 6.20
C GLU A 125 -10.43 -9.81 5.13
N PRO A 126 -9.28 -10.27 4.59
CA PRO A 126 -8.64 -11.56 4.80
C PRO A 126 -7.71 -11.64 6.02
N LEU A 127 -7.54 -10.55 6.80
CA LEU A 127 -6.53 -10.48 7.86
C LEU A 127 -6.79 -11.50 8.98
N PHE A 128 -8.06 -11.70 9.33
CA PHE A 128 -8.44 -12.68 10.35
C PHE A 128 -8.05 -14.11 9.97
N THR A 129 -8.38 -14.55 8.75
CA THR A 129 -8.01 -15.89 8.27
C THR A 129 -6.50 -16.13 8.32
N TYR A 130 -5.68 -15.13 8.01
CA TYR A 130 -4.22 -15.26 8.00
C TYR A 130 -3.54 -14.88 9.33
N GLY A 131 -4.31 -14.61 10.39
CA GLY A 131 -3.77 -14.27 11.71
C GLY A 131 -2.98 -12.96 11.71
N ILE A 132 -3.28 -12.06 10.78
CA ILE A 132 -2.62 -10.75 10.67
C ILE A 132 -3.35 -9.77 11.60
N PRO A 133 -2.65 -9.12 12.54
CA PRO A 133 -3.27 -8.14 13.43
C PRO A 133 -3.70 -6.90 12.64
N CYS A 134 -4.79 -6.28 13.07
CA CYS A 134 -5.32 -5.01 12.56
C CYS A 134 -5.27 -3.89 13.62
N HIS A 135 -4.68 -4.18 14.78
CA HIS A 135 -4.47 -3.24 15.88
C HIS A 135 -3.00 -3.16 16.25
N CYS A 136 -2.59 -1.99 16.69
CA CYS A 136 -1.30 -1.83 17.35
C CYS A 136 -1.32 -2.51 18.75
N PRO A 137 -0.16 -2.98 19.25
CA PRO A 137 1.15 -2.97 18.59
C PRO A 137 1.30 -4.12 17.57
N PHE A 138 1.89 -3.80 16.42
CA PHE A 138 2.39 -4.82 15.50
C PHE A 138 3.71 -5.36 16.06
N LYS A 139 3.76 -6.65 16.38
CA LYS A 139 4.95 -7.27 16.98
C LYS A 139 6.04 -7.47 15.94
N LYS A 140 7.28 -7.66 16.40
CA LYS A 140 8.35 -8.16 15.54
C LYS A 140 7.93 -9.52 14.98
N GLY A 141 8.05 -9.71 13.67
CA GLY A 141 7.65 -10.95 13.02
C GLY A 141 7.54 -10.85 11.51
N ASP A 142 7.20 -11.99 10.93
CA ASP A 142 6.95 -12.17 9.51
C ASP A 142 5.42 -12.18 9.28
N TYR A 143 4.95 -11.31 8.39
CA TYR A 143 3.53 -11.11 8.10
C TYR A 143 3.27 -11.42 6.63
N ASN A 144 2.51 -12.49 6.36
CA ASN A 144 2.24 -12.96 5.02
C ASN A 144 0.73 -12.95 4.75
N LEU A 145 0.32 -12.07 3.83
CA LEU A 145 -1.00 -12.10 3.22
C LEU A 145 -0.85 -12.69 1.82
N PRO A 146 -1.23 -13.96 1.59
CA PRO A 146 -1.16 -14.56 0.28
C PRO A 146 -2.26 -14.01 -0.64
N ASP A 147 -2.18 -14.38 -1.91
CA ASP A 147 -3.17 -14.04 -2.93
C ASP A 147 -4.52 -14.64 -2.51
N SER A 148 -5.47 -13.78 -2.14
CA SER A 148 -6.84 -14.18 -1.82
C SER A 148 -7.65 -14.21 -3.12
N SER A 149 -8.15 -15.40 -3.45
CA SER A 149 -8.91 -15.70 -4.67
C SER A 149 -10.30 -15.07 -4.66
#